data_AF-A0A925D8I5-F1
#
_entry.id   AF-A0A925D8I5-F1
#
_cell.length_a   1.000
_cell.length_b   1.000
_cell.length_c   1.000
_cell.angle_alpha   90.00
_cell.angle_beta   90.00
_cell.angle_gamma   90.00
#
_symmetry.space_group_name_H-M   'P 1'
#
loop_
_entity.id
_entity.type
_entity.pdbx_description
1 polymer ?
#
loop_
_entity_poly.entity_id
_entity_poly.type
_entity_poly.pdbx_seq_one_letter_code
_entity_poly.pdbx_strand_id
1 'polypeptide(L)'
;MPQPAAVRPRRTLLGTSLRASGVLVVLLTLAWVAWTNFDWDWLQPRRKGPVVPPAIAEKKSSAETLKPAAALAPPNAAILEAQKSVVLLQADGPGGLIGVGAGVVIDHSGLVATSYHLSSDLTSGMARCHDGRVFAIAGYAAVDSENDLAILQLKDASGLPVAKLISDTSL
;
A
#
# COMPACT_ATOMS: atom_id res chain seq x y z
N MET A 1 -28.81 71.02 -43.53
CA MET A 1 -29.52 69.77 -43.89
C MET A 1 -28.61 68.57 -43.60
N PRO A 2 -29.15 67.45 -43.10
CA PRO A 2 -28.49 66.59 -42.11
C PRO A 2 -27.49 65.56 -42.70
N GLN A 3 -26.48 65.20 -41.90
CA GLN A 3 -25.50 64.15 -42.18
C GLN A 3 -26.14 62.74 -42.16
N PRO A 4 -25.66 61.78 -42.98
CA PRO A 4 -26.18 60.42 -42.97
C PRO A 4 -25.73 59.65 -41.71
N ALA A 5 -26.69 58.97 -41.08
CA ALA A 5 -26.46 58.18 -39.87
C ALA A 5 -25.57 56.96 -40.15
N ALA A 6 -24.50 56.82 -39.37
CA ALA A 6 -23.65 55.63 -39.39
C ALA A 6 -24.40 54.42 -38.81
N VAL A 7 -24.58 53.38 -39.63
CA VAL A 7 -25.12 52.09 -39.22
C VAL A 7 -24.15 51.42 -38.26
N ARG A 8 -24.52 51.26 -36.99
CA ARG A 8 -23.76 50.45 -36.03
C ARG A 8 -24.01 48.96 -36.30
N PRO A 9 -23.00 48.11 -36.51
CA PRO A 9 -23.20 46.68 -36.69
C PRO A 9 -23.65 46.03 -35.37
N ARG A 10 -24.73 45.23 -35.44
CA ARG A 10 -25.23 44.40 -34.34
C ARG A 10 -24.21 43.30 -34.00
N ARG A 11 -23.83 43.22 -32.72
CA ARG A 11 -22.98 42.16 -32.14
C ARG A 11 -23.59 40.77 -32.34
N THR A 12 -22.82 39.78 -32.78
CA THR A 12 -23.18 38.36 -32.68
C THR A 12 -22.23 37.64 -31.71
N LEU A 13 -22.70 37.45 -30.47
CA LEU A 13 -22.07 36.69 -29.38
C LEU A 13 -22.22 35.15 -29.56
N LEU A 14 -22.28 34.65 -30.80
CA LEU A 14 -22.63 33.24 -31.06
C LEU A 14 -21.40 32.30 -31.16
N GLY A 15 -20.19 32.85 -31.35
CA GLY A 15 -18.98 32.05 -31.59
C GLY A 15 -18.16 31.67 -30.34
N THR A 16 -18.40 32.31 -29.20
CA THR A 16 -17.65 32.07 -27.96
C THR A 16 -18.26 30.96 -27.08
N SER A 17 -19.57 30.72 -27.22
CA SER A 17 -20.27 29.70 -26.43
C SER A 17 -19.90 28.26 -26.84
N LEU A 18 -19.74 27.98 -28.15
CA LEU A 18 -19.40 26.62 -28.61
C LEU A 18 -17.99 26.17 -28.20
N ARG A 19 -17.01 27.09 -28.14
CA ARG A 19 -15.64 26.76 -27.71
C ARG A 19 -15.51 26.62 -26.20
N ALA A 20 -16.31 27.36 -25.42
CA ALA A 20 -16.36 27.22 -23.96
C ALA A 20 -16.96 25.88 -23.53
N SER A 21 -17.97 25.37 -24.25
CA SER A 21 -18.59 24.08 -23.95
C SER A 21 -17.64 22.89 -24.16
N GLY A 22 -16.80 22.91 -25.20
CA GLY A 22 -15.84 21.83 -25.45
C GLY A 22 -14.78 21.71 -24.34
N VAL A 23 -14.26 22.85 -23.86
CA VAL A 23 -13.30 22.88 -22.75
C VAL A 23 -13.94 22.42 -21.44
N LEU A 24 -15.20 22.78 -21.20
CA LEU A 24 -15.94 22.35 -20.02
C LEU A 24 -16.11 20.83 -19.98
N VAL A 25 -16.48 20.21 -21.11
CA VAL A 25 -16.64 18.74 -21.19
C VAL A 25 -15.30 18.04 -20.94
N VAL A 26 -14.21 18.54 -21.54
CA VAL A 26 -12.87 17.97 -21.30
C VAL A 26 -12.47 18.08 -19.83
N LEU A 27 -12.68 19.25 -19.21
CA LEU A 27 -12.39 19.44 -17.78
C LEU A 27 -13.24 18.53 -16.89
N LEU A 28 -14.53 18.35 -17.22
CA LEU A 28 -15.42 17.45 -16.47
C LEU A 28 -15.00 15.98 -16.63
N THR A 29 -14.57 15.57 -17.82
CA THR A 29 -14.05 14.20 -18.03
C THR A 29 -12.75 13.96 -17.28
N LEU A 30 -11.82 14.91 -17.29
CA LEU A 30 -10.56 14.81 -16.54
C LEU A 30 -10.81 14.80 -15.03
N ALA A 31 -11.75 15.62 -14.54
CA ALA A 31 -12.13 15.63 -13.13
C ALA A 31 -12.81 14.31 -12.71
N TRP A 32 -13.64 13.74 -13.57
CA TRP A 32 -14.29 12.45 -13.31
C TRP A 32 -13.29 11.29 -13.27
N VAL A 33 -12.36 11.24 -14.24
CA VAL A 33 -11.27 10.25 -14.26
C VAL A 33 -10.35 10.42 -13.05
N ALA A 34 -10.04 11.65 -12.65
CA ALA A 34 -9.28 11.90 -11.43
C ALA A 34 -10.05 11.42 -10.19
N TRP A 35 -11.37 11.62 -10.11
CA TRP A 35 -12.20 11.17 -8.99
C TRP A 35 -12.28 9.64 -8.87
N THR A 36 -12.37 8.91 -9.99
CA THR A 36 -12.49 7.44 -9.96
C THR A 36 -11.17 6.73 -9.69
N ASN A 37 -10.04 7.37 -9.99
CA ASN A 37 -8.70 6.78 -9.81
C ASN A 37 -7.97 7.35 -8.57
N PHE A 38 -8.68 8.12 -7.73
CA PHE A 38 -8.12 8.73 -6.53
C PHE A 38 -8.66 8.01 -5.29
N ASP A 39 -7.78 7.26 -4.62
CA ASP A 39 -8.10 6.45 -3.45
C ASP A 39 -8.57 7.30 -2.26
N TRP A 40 -9.87 7.55 -2.17
CA TRP A 40 -10.49 8.36 -1.11
C TRP A 40 -10.20 7.88 0.32
N ASP A 41 -9.68 6.65 0.49
CA ASP A 41 -9.25 6.11 1.77
C ASP A 41 -8.02 6.82 2.37
N TRP A 42 -7.21 7.51 1.55
CA TRP A 42 -6.06 8.30 2.05
C TRP A 42 -6.48 9.57 2.81
N LEU A 43 -7.72 10.02 2.63
CA LEU A 43 -8.29 11.24 3.25
C LEU A 43 -9.00 10.98 4.57
N GLN A 44 -9.13 9.73 5.01
CA GLN A 44 -9.62 9.44 6.35
C GLN A 44 -8.56 9.97 7.33
N PRO A 45 -8.82 11.06 8.08
CA PRO A 45 -7.91 11.47 9.13
C PRO A 45 -7.91 10.29 10.10
N ARG A 46 -6.77 9.61 10.25
CA ARG A 46 -6.62 8.62 11.33
C ARG A 46 -7.13 9.31 12.58
N ARG A 47 -8.27 8.86 13.10
CA ARG A 47 -8.85 9.41 14.33
C ARG A 47 -7.79 9.18 15.40
N LYS A 48 -6.97 10.21 15.65
CA LYS A 48 -6.22 10.37 16.88
C LYS A 48 -7.28 10.61 17.95
N GLY A 49 -7.97 9.55 18.36
CA GLY A 49 -8.74 9.57 19.57
C GLY A 49 -7.77 9.80 20.74
N PRO A 50 -8.19 10.52 21.80
CA PRO A 50 -7.40 10.59 23.01
C PRO A 50 -7.15 9.15 23.51
N VAL A 51 -5.90 8.87 23.87
CA VAL A 51 -5.51 7.63 24.53
C VAL A 51 -6.17 7.62 25.90
N VAL A 52 -7.40 7.11 25.97
CA VAL A 52 -8.02 6.71 27.22
C VAL A 52 -7.42 5.34 27.55
N PRO A 53 -6.66 5.17 28.65
CA PRO A 53 -6.25 3.85 29.08
C PRO A 53 -7.52 3.02 29.34
N PRO A 54 -7.70 1.85 28.70
CA PRO A 54 -8.90 1.07 28.89
C PRO A 54 -8.92 0.56 30.33
N ALA A 55 -9.79 1.15 31.15
CA ALA A 55 -10.37 0.43 32.27
C ALA A 55 -11.00 -0.85 31.71
N ILE A 56 -10.45 -1.96 32.20
CA ILE A 56 -10.90 -3.35 32.11
C ILE A 56 -12.38 -3.46 31.70
N ALA A 57 -12.61 -3.74 30.42
CA ALA A 57 -13.82 -4.41 29.97
C ALA A 57 -13.41 -5.83 29.57
N GLU A 58 -13.34 -6.71 30.57
CA GLU A 58 -13.28 -8.15 30.39
C GLU A 58 -14.48 -8.60 29.56
N LYS A 59 -14.32 -8.69 28.24
CA LYS A 59 -15.16 -9.58 27.45
C LYS A 59 -14.52 -10.95 27.52
N LYS A 60 -14.99 -11.73 28.51
CA LYS A 60 -14.75 -13.16 28.70
C LYS A 60 -14.95 -13.89 27.37
N SER A 61 -13.88 -14.00 26.58
CA SER A 61 -13.84 -14.86 25.40
C SER A 61 -13.60 -16.26 25.92
N SER A 62 -14.68 -17.05 25.91
CA SER A 62 -14.70 -18.45 26.27
C SER A 62 -13.49 -19.18 25.67
N ALA A 63 -12.77 -19.84 26.56
CA ALA A 63 -11.78 -20.84 26.22
C ALA A 63 -12.46 -21.96 25.42
N GLU A 64 -12.32 -21.92 24.10
CA GLU A 64 -12.36 -23.14 23.31
C GLU A 64 -11.02 -23.83 23.55
N THR A 65 -11.10 -25.00 24.16
CA THR A 65 -9.96 -25.76 24.64
C THR A 65 -9.26 -26.39 23.44
N LEU A 66 -8.36 -25.64 22.80
CA LEU A 66 -7.40 -26.22 21.86
C LEU A 66 -6.35 -27.00 22.66
N LYS A 67 -6.47 -28.32 22.56
CA LYS A 67 -5.50 -29.34 22.99
C LYS A 67 -4.06 -28.86 22.74
N PRO A 68 -3.12 -29.01 23.69
CA PRO A 68 -1.81 -28.37 23.59
C PRO A 68 -1.02 -28.96 22.41
N ALA A 69 -0.94 -28.20 21.32
CA ALA A 69 0.01 -28.45 20.25
C ALA A 69 1.41 -28.17 20.81
N ALA A 70 2.09 -29.26 21.17
CA ALA A 70 3.52 -29.44 21.30
C ALA A 70 4.35 -28.18 21.61
N ALA A 71 4.72 -28.03 22.88
CA ALA A 71 5.89 -27.30 23.39
C ALA A 71 6.56 -26.31 22.42
N LEU A 72 5.87 -25.20 22.11
CA LEU A 72 6.55 -24.03 21.55
C LEU A 72 7.52 -23.50 22.60
N ALA A 73 8.70 -23.05 22.15
CA ALA A 73 9.63 -22.28 22.96
C ALA A 73 8.89 -21.20 23.78
N PRO A 74 9.42 -20.78 24.95
CA PRO A 74 8.79 -19.73 25.73
C PRO A 74 8.42 -18.56 24.80
N PRO A 75 7.18 -18.05 24.83
CA PRO A 75 6.63 -17.18 23.78
C PRO A 75 7.57 -16.05 23.35
N ASN A 76 8.32 -15.50 24.29
CA ASN A 76 9.29 -14.45 24.05
C ASN A 76 10.45 -14.91 23.16
N ALA A 77 11.02 -16.09 23.38
CA ALA A 77 12.12 -16.60 22.56
C ALA A 77 11.69 -16.85 21.10
N ALA A 78 10.47 -17.37 20.90
CA ALA A 78 9.93 -17.58 19.55
C ALA A 78 9.75 -16.27 18.78
N ILE A 79 9.32 -15.20 19.46
CA ILE A 79 9.18 -13.86 18.86
C ILE A 79 10.54 -13.30 18.45
N LEU A 80 11.55 -13.37 19.33
CA LEU A 80 12.89 -12.89 19.04
C LEU A 80 13.53 -13.61 17.84
N GLU A 81 13.31 -14.91 17.70
CA GLU A 81 13.80 -15.65 16.54
C GLU A 81 13.03 -15.30 15.26
N ALA A 82 11.70 -15.19 15.33
CA ALA A 82 10.87 -14.84 14.16
C ALA A 82 11.22 -13.45 13.60
N GLN A 83 11.46 -12.48 14.48
CA GLN A 83 11.80 -11.10 14.10
C GLN A 83 13.03 -11.00 13.20
N LYS A 84 13.99 -11.93 13.29
CA LYS A 84 15.19 -11.92 12.45
C LYS A 84 14.83 -12.05 10.97
N SER A 85 13.81 -12.85 10.65
CA SER A 85 13.34 -13.12 9.29
C SER A 85 12.35 -12.09 8.73
N VAL A 86 11.95 -11.11 9.55
CA VAL A 86 11.03 -10.06 9.12
C VAL A 86 11.82 -8.89 8.51
N VAL A 87 11.34 -8.39 7.38
CA VAL A 87 11.91 -7.23 6.68
C VAL A 87 10.88 -6.11 6.59
N LEU A 88 11.35 -4.87 6.69
CA LEU A 88 10.56 -3.68 6.43
C LEU A 88 10.65 -3.35 4.95
N LEU A 89 9.50 -3.25 4.29
CA LEU A 89 9.38 -2.83 2.90
C LEU A 89 9.18 -1.32 2.82
N GLN A 90 10.01 -0.66 2.04
CA GLN A 90 10.02 0.79 1.87
C GLN A 90 9.88 1.15 0.39
N ALA A 91 8.98 2.09 0.08
CA ALA A 91 8.81 2.66 -1.25
C ALA A 91 9.46 4.03 -1.33
N ASP A 92 9.75 4.47 -2.55
CA ASP A 92 10.14 5.86 -2.81
C ASP A 92 8.91 6.78 -2.63
N GLY A 93 9.04 7.83 -1.84
CA GLY A 93 7.97 8.80 -1.61
C GLY A 93 8.44 10.25 -1.49
N PRO A 94 7.51 11.20 -1.32
CA PRO A 94 7.84 12.62 -1.20
C PRO A 94 8.66 12.86 0.07
N GLY A 95 9.97 13.05 -0.09
CA GLY A 95 10.91 13.23 1.02
C GLY A 95 11.81 12.02 1.34
N GLY A 96 11.76 10.96 0.53
CA GLY A 96 12.64 9.79 0.65
C GLY A 96 11.89 8.47 0.82
N LEU A 97 12.57 7.47 1.37
CA LEU A 97 12.01 6.13 1.58
C LEU A 97 10.91 6.14 2.66
N ILE A 98 9.69 5.75 2.29
CA ILE A 98 8.54 5.62 3.19
C ILE A 98 8.30 4.14 3.47
N GLY A 99 8.16 3.77 4.74
CA GLY A 99 7.80 2.40 5.12
C GLY A 99 6.35 2.11 4.76
N VAL A 100 6.15 1.12 3.89
CA VAL A 100 4.81 0.77 3.39
C VAL A 100 4.27 -0.42 4.17
N GLY A 101 5.13 -1.38 4.52
CA GLY A 101 4.72 -2.54 5.32
C GLY A 101 5.85 -3.52 5.57
N ALA A 102 5.52 -4.79 5.76
CA ALA A 102 6.48 -5.82 6.15
C ALA A 102 6.44 -7.03 5.19
N GLY A 103 7.54 -7.77 5.17
CA GLY A 103 7.66 -9.04 4.49
C GLY A 103 8.40 -10.06 5.35
N VAL A 104 8.34 -11.31 4.95
CA VAL A 104 8.99 -12.44 5.63
C VAL A 104 9.95 -13.12 4.65
N VAL A 105 11.21 -13.27 5.04
CA VAL A 105 12.20 -13.99 4.24
C VAL A 105 11.88 -15.48 4.24
N ILE A 106 11.67 -16.05 3.04
CA ILE A 106 11.35 -17.47 2.84
C ILE A 106 12.51 -18.26 2.23
N ASP A 107 13.52 -17.59 1.68
CA ASP A 107 14.73 -18.24 1.18
C ASP A 107 16.00 -17.40 1.42
N HIS A 108 17.14 -18.09 1.60
CA HIS A 108 18.43 -17.45 1.87
C HIS A 108 18.94 -16.59 0.72
N SER A 109 18.46 -16.82 -0.52
CA SER A 109 18.78 -16.01 -1.72
C SER A 109 18.01 -14.69 -1.79
N GLY A 110 17.15 -14.40 -0.82
CA GLY A 110 16.40 -13.15 -0.77
C GLY A 110 15.01 -13.21 -1.39
N LEU A 111 14.35 -14.37 -1.34
CA LEU A 111 12.91 -14.43 -1.57
C LEU A 111 12.16 -13.95 -0.32
N VAL A 112 11.22 -13.03 -0.50
CA VAL A 112 10.44 -12.42 0.56
C VAL A 112 8.95 -12.55 0.24
N ALA A 113 8.20 -13.19 1.13
CA ALA A 113 6.74 -13.23 1.06
C ALA A 113 6.12 -11.99 1.68
N THR A 114 5.09 -11.44 1.05
CA THR A 114 4.32 -10.30 1.53
C THR A 114 2.90 -10.31 0.97
N SER A 115 2.08 -9.35 1.36
CA SER A 115 0.75 -9.14 0.79
C SER A 115 0.84 -8.49 -0.58
N TYR A 116 0.04 -8.96 -1.54
CA TYR A 116 0.05 -8.42 -2.89
C TYR A 116 -0.34 -6.96 -2.95
N HIS A 117 -1.42 -6.57 -2.26
CA HIS A 117 -1.92 -5.18 -2.19
C HIS A 117 -0.88 -4.20 -1.65
N LEU A 118 0.05 -4.69 -0.84
CA LEU A 118 1.14 -3.87 -0.32
C LEU A 118 2.21 -3.67 -1.40
N SER A 119 2.58 -4.76 -2.05
CA SER A 119 3.66 -4.77 -3.04
C SER A 119 3.29 -4.11 -4.36
N SER A 120 2.01 -4.07 -4.76
CA SER A 120 1.56 -3.43 -6.01
C SER A 120 2.03 -1.98 -6.11
N ASP A 121 2.16 -1.32 -4.96
CA ASP A 121 2.58 0.06 -4.85
C ASP A 121 4.12 0.20 -4.80
N LEU A 122 4.85 -0.91 -4.60
CA LEU A 122 6.31 -1.00 -4.61
C LEU A 122 6.82 -1.47 -5.98
N THR A 123 6.58 -0.68 -7.05
CA THR A 123 7.23 -0.97 -8.35
C THR A 123 8.75 -0.75 -8.30
N SER A 124 9.20 0.15 -7.41
CA SER A 124 10.59 0.27 -6.95
C SER A 124 10.60 0.47 -5.44
N GLY A 125 11.49 -0.23 -4.74
CA GLY A 125 11.55 -0.14 -3.29
C GLY A 125 12.75 -0.84 -2.69
N MET A 126 12.93 -0.63 -1.39
CA MET A 126 14.01 -1.17 -0.59
C MET A 126 13.45 -2.07 0.50
N ALA A 127 14.09 -3.21 0.73
CA ALA A 127 13.83 -4.07 1.88
C ALA A 127 14.92 -3.87 2.92
N ARG A 128 14.53 -3.47 4.13
CA ARG A 128 15.43 -3.33 5.27
C ARG A 128 15.27 -4.52 6.21
N CYS A 129 16.36 -5.24 6.40
CA CYS A 129 16.42 -6.39 7.29
C CYS A 129 16.62 -5.98 8.75
N HIS A 130 16.29 -6.86 9.69
CA HIS A 130 16.49 -6.65 11.13
C HIS A 130 17.96 -6.36 11.50
N ASP A 131 18.92 -6.91 10.75
CA ASP A 131 20.36 -6.68 10.93
C ASP A 131 20.85 -5.31 10.39
N GLY A 132 19.95 -4.51 9.82
CA GLY A 132 20.25 -3.20 9.24
C GLY A 132 20.69 -3.22 7.79
N ARG A 133 20.86 -4.41 7.16
CA ARG A 133 21.14 -4.50 5.72
C ARG A 133 19.93 -4.01 4.92
N VAL A 134 20.20 -3.35 3.80
CA VAL A 134 19.18 -2.83 2.90
C VAL A 134 19.44 -3.37 1.50
N PHE A 135 18.40 -3.93 0.87
CA PHE A 135 18.48 -4.51 -0.47
C PHE A 135 17.44 -3.85 -1.37
N ALA A 136 17.82 -3.61 -2.62
CA ALA A 136 16.85 -3.21 -3.64
C ALA A 136 15.95 -4.39 -3.99
N ILE A 137 14.66 -4.12 -4.22
CA ILE A 137 13.72 -5.12 -4.72
C ILE A 137 13.92 -5.22 -6.24
N ALA A 138 14.24 -6.41 -6.73
CA ALA A 138 14.41 -6.69 -8.16
C ALA A 138 13.06 -6.81 -8.89
N GLY A 139 12.01 -7.19 -8.17
CA GLY A 139 10.65 -7.33 -8.67
C GLY A 139 9.94 -8.53 -8.06
N TYR A 140 8.88 -8.99 -8.73
CA TYR A 140 8.12 -10.18 -8.35
C TYR A 140 8.77 -11.46 -8.85
N ALA A 141 8.94 -12.43 -7.96
CA ALA A 141 9.22 -13.81 -8.31
C ALA A 141 7.93 -14.60 -8.57
N ALA A 142 6.86 -14.32 -7.81
CA ALA A 142 5.54 -14.89 -7.99
C ALA A 142 4.46 -13.96 -7.42
N VAL A 143 3.25 -14.04 -7.95
CA VAL A 143 2.09 -13.27 -7.51
C VAL A 143 0.85 -14.16 -7.53
N ASP A 144 0.05 -14.06 -6.49
CA ASP A 144 -1.30 -14.59 -6.40
C ASP A 144 -2.22 -13.47 -5.89
N SER A 145 -2.85 -12.76 -6.81
CA SER A 145 -3.74 -11.64 -6.50
C SER A 145 -5.06 -12.07 -5.87
N GLU A 146 -5.51 -13.31 -6.11
CA GLU A 146 -6.77 -13.81 -5.56
C GLU A 146 -6.68 -14.05 -4.05
N ASN A 147 -5.51 -14.52 -3.59
CA ASN A 147 -5.22 -14.76 -2.18
C ASN A 147 -4.43 -13.63 -1.50
N ASP A 148 -4.22 -12.51 -2.20
CA ASP A 148 -3.46 -11.36 -1.72
C ASP A 148 -2.00 -11.71 -1.29
N LEU A 149 -1.31 -12.51 -2.11
CA LEU A 149 0.06 -12.95 -1.84
C LEU A 149 1.01 -12.54 -2.95
N ALA A 150 2.21 -12.14 -2.56
CA ALA A 150 3.31 -11.86 -3.46
C ALA A 150 4.64 -12.39 -2.90
N ILE A 151 5.48 -12.89 -3.78
CA ILE A 151 6.88 -13.22 -3.50
C ILE A 151 7.73 -12.21 -4.25
N LEU A 152 8.52 -11.45 -3.51
CA LEU A 152 9.49 -10.47 -4.00
C LEU A 152 10.88 -11.09 -4.04
N GLN A 153 11.67 -10.71 -5.05
CA GLN A 153 13.08 -11.03 -5.14
C GLN A 153 13.91 -9.82 -4.72
N LEU A 154 14.82 -10.01 -3.76
CA LEU A 154 15.83 -9.01 -3.42
C LEU A 154 17.05 -9.14 -4.32
N LYS A 155 17.61 -8.01 -4.74
CA LYS A 155 18.77 -7.96 -5.62
C LYS A 155 20.06 -8.24 -4.83
N ASP A 156 20.88 -9.16 -5.35
CA ASP A 156 22.19 -9.54 -4.81
C ASP A 156 22.16 -9.95 -3.32
N ALA A 157 21.01 -10.41 -2.83
CA ALA A 157 20.82 -10.84 -1.45
C ALA A 157 21.34 -12.27 -1.23
N SER A 158 22.00 -12.49 -0.10
CA SER A 158 22.43 -13.82 0.32
C SER A 158 22.60 -13.90 1.84
N GLY A 159 22.47 -15.12 2.37
CA GLY A 159 22.65 -15.39 3.80
C GLY A 159 21.65 -14.63 4.68
N LEU A 160 20.41 -14.47 4.19
CA LEU A 160 19.34 -13.88 5.00
C LEU A 160 18.80 -14.94 5.99
N PRO A 161 18.41 -14.55 7.22
CA PRO A 161 17.72 -15.43 8.14
C PRO A 161 16.33 -15.80 7.60
N VAL A 162 16.07 -17.09 7.39
CA VAL A 162 14.83 -17.59 6.80
C VAL A 162 13.82 -17.96 7.89
N ALA A 163 12.55 -17.61 7.65
CA ALA A 163 11.46 -18.01 8.51
C ALA A 163 11.18 -19.52 8.41
N LYS A 164 10.97 -20.17 9.55
CA LYS A 164 10.57 -21.57 9.58
C LYS A 164 9.08 -21.68 9.28
N LEU A 165 8.74 -22.12 8.07
CA LEU A 165 7.37 -22.46 7.69
C LEU A 165 7.08 -23.92 8.07
N ILE A 166 5.95 -24.16 8.72
CA ILE A 166 5.50 -25.50 9.11
C ILE A 166 4.24 -25.80 8.31
N SER A 167 4.27 -26.83 7.47
CA SER A 167 3.09 -27.35 6.81
C SER A 167 2.36 -28.28 7.79
N ASP A 168 1.16 -27.90 8.22
CA ASP A 168 0.26 -28.84 8.87
C ASP A 168 -0.33 -29.76 7.80
N THR A 169 0.10 -31.02 7.79
CA THR A 169 -0.35 -32.02 6.81
C THR A 169 -1.66 -32.69 7.25
N SER A 170 -2.34 -32.15 8.26
CA SER A 170 -3.64 -32.61 8.75
C SER A 170 -4.77 -31.65 8.37
N LEU A 171 -5.28 -31.77 7.15
CA LEU A 171 -6.60 -31.26 6.76
C LEU A 171 -7.34 -32.30 5.94
#